data_AF-I3Z4F2-F1
#
_entry.id   AF-I3Z4F2-F1
#
_cell.length_a   1.000
_cell.length_b   1.000
_cell.length_c   1.000
_cell.angle_alpha   90.00
_cell.angle_beta   90.00
_cell.angle_gamma   90.00
#
_symmetry.space_group_name_H-M   'P 1'
#
loop_
_entity.id
_entity.type
_entity.pdbx_description
1 polymer ?
#
loop_
_entity_poly.entity_id
_entity_poly.type
_entity_poly.pdbx_seq_one_letter_code
_entity_poly.pdbx_strand_id
1 'polypeptide(L)'
;MNLLFIGSISPGSFILILFSIVAFAFFVFWIITLVDIVRSNFKDPNMKLIWILDLIFTNPIGMIIYWIIAPNQKINNFNQFNHFK
;
A
#
# COMPACT_ATOMS: atom_id res chain seq x y z
N MET A 1 -28.53 -12.03 -30.70
CA MET A 1 -27.23 -12.10 -29.99
C MET A 1 -27.05 -10.77 -29.29
N ASN A 2 -26.87 -10.77 -27.97
CA ASN A 2 -27.09 -9.67 -27.01
C ASN A 2 -28.53 -9.51 -26.54
N LEU A 3 -28.73 -9.85 -25.25
CA LEU A 3 -29.69 -9.33 -24.25
C LEU A 3 -29.81 -10.31 -23.05
N LEU A 4 -29.42 -11.59 -23.22
CA LEU A 4 -29.46 -12.61 -22.17
C LEU A 4 -28.39 -12.42 -21.06
N PHE A 5 -27.40 -11.54 -21.25
CA PHE A 5 -26.39 -11.22 -20.23
C PHE A 5 -26.83 -10.16 -19.21
N ILE A 6 -27.99 -9.52 -19.40
CA ILE A 6 -28.50 -8.47 -18.51
C ILE A 6 -29.53 -9.04 -17.50
N GLY A 7 -30.06 -10.24 -17.74
CA GLY A 7 -31.22 -10.79 -17.03
C GLY A 7 -30.96 -11.79 -15.90
N SER A 8 -29.72 -12.22 -15.67
CA SER A 8 -29.40 -13.15 -14.58
C SER A 8 -28.46 -12.48 -13.60
N ILE A 9 -28.98 -11.49 -12.90
CA ILE A 9 -28.36 -10.98 -11.68
C ILE A 9 -28.49 -12.09 -10.62
N SER A 10 -27.67 -13.13 -10.77
CA SER A 10 -27.48 -14.14 -9.76
C SER A 10 -26.82 -13.47 -8.55
N PRO A 11 -27.17 -13.84 -7.31
CA PRO A 11 -26.45 -13.38 -6.11
C PRO A 11 -24.92 -13.55 -6.23
N GLY A 12 -24.45 -14.55 -6.99
CA GLY A 12 -23.02 -14.74 -7.26
C GLY A 12 -22.38 -13.65 -8.13
N SER A 13 -23.12 -13.03 -9.05
CA SER A 13 -22.62 -11.98 -9.93
C SER A 13 -22.28 -10.70 -9.17
N PHE A 14 -23.06 -10.37 -8.13
CA PHE A 14 -22.79 -9.22 -7.26
C PHE A 14 -21.51 -9.38 -6.45
N ILE A 15 -21.22 -10.58 -5.96
CA ILE A 15 -19.98 -10.89 -5.23
C ILE A 15 -18.75 -10.63 -6.12
N LEU A 16 -18.80 -11.03 -7.39
CA LEU A 16 -17.69 -10.88 -8.32
C LEU A 16 -17.42 -9.41 -8.67
N ILE A 17 -18.48 -8.61 -8.82
CA ILE A 17 -18.38 -7.18 -9.05
C ILE A 17 -17.79 -6.48 -7.83
N LEU A 18 -18.28 -6.78 -6.62
CA LEU A 18 -17.71 -6.22 -5.39
C LEU A 18 -16.24 -6.60 -5.21
N PHE A 19 -15.90 -7.87 -5.45
CA PHE A 19 -14.51 -8.32 -5.35
C PHE A 19 -13.60 -7.63 -6.37
N SER A 20 -14.07 -7.40 -7.60
CA SER A 20 -13.30 -6.68 -8.62
C SER A 20 -13.05 -5.22 -8.24
N ILE A 21 -14.04 -4.55 -7.65
CA ILE A 21 -13.90 -3.17 -7.16
C ILE A 21 -12.90 -3.10 -6.01
N VAL A 22 -12.98 -4.03 -5.04
CA VAL A 22 -12.05 -4.11 -3.92
C VAL A 22 -10.63 -4.42 -4.39
N ALA A 23 -10.46 -5.36 -5.31
CA ALA A 23 -9.17 -5.71 -5.88
C ALA A 23 -8.55 -4.52 -6.63
N PHE A 24 -9.37 -3.77 -7.38
CA PHE A 24 -8.91 -2.57 -8.08
C PHE A 24 -8.49 -1.47 -7.11
N ALA A 25 -9.31 -1.20 -6.08
CA ALA A 25 -8.97 -0.23 -5.04
C ALA A 25 -7.68 -0.61 -4.32
N PHE A 26 -7.51 -1.90 -4.00
CA PHE A 26 -6.29 -2.42 -3.39
C PHE A 26 -5.06 -2.22 -4.28
N PHE A 27 -5.18 -2.46 -5.59
CA PHE A 27 -4.12 -2.24 -6.55
C PHE A 27 -3.71 -0.77 -6.65
N VAL A 28 -4.69 0.15 -6.69
CA VAL A 28 -4.42 1.59 -6.68
C VAL A 28 -3.69 2.00 -5.40
N PHE A 29 -4.12 1.49 -4.25
CA PHE A 29 -3.50 1.78 -2.96
C PHE A 29 -2.06 1.24 -2.88
N TRP A 30 -1.82 0.06 -3.46
CA TRP A 30 -0.49 -0.54 -3.57
C TRP A 30 0.46 0.38 -4.36
N ILE A 31 0.03 0.90 -5.51
CA ILE A 31 0.82 1.84 -6.31
C ILE A 31 1.12 3.12 -5.52
N ILE A 32 0.13 3.71 -4.84
CA ILE A 32 0.31 4.93 -4.04
C ILE A 32 1.36 4.70 -2.96
N THR A 33 1.32 3.55 -2.29
CA THR A 33 2.29 3.20 -1.24
C THR A 33 3.70 3.07 -1.81
N LEU A 34 3.83 2.46 -2.99
CA LEU A 34 5.12 2.33 -3.69
C LEU A 34 5.69 3.71 -4.03
N VAL A 35 4.85 4.63 -4.54
CA VAL A 35 5.24 6.02 -4.80
C VAL A 35 5.66 6.75 -3.52
N ASP A 36 4.95 6.55 -2.41
CA ASP A 36 5.27 7.17 -1.12
C ASP A 36 6.63 6.68 -0.56
N ILE A 37 6.94 5.39 -0.72
CA ILE A 37 8.24 4.82 -0.34
C ILE A 37 9.35 5.42 -1.21
N VAL A 38 9.17 5.50 -2.52
CA VAL A 38 10.17 6.06 -3.44
C VAL A 38 10.39 7.56 -3.16
N ARG A 39 9.33 8.31 -2.87
CA ARG A 39 9.40 9.74 -2.55
C ARG A 39 9.94 10.02 -1.14
N SER A 40 9.73 9.11 -0.18
CA SER A 40 10.20 9.29 1.19
C SER A 40 11.73 9.34 1.27
N ASN A 41 12.24 10.26 2.09
CA ASN A 41 13.66 10.36 2.40
C ASN A 41 13.94 9.57 3.69
N PHE A 42 14.50 8.38 3.52
CA PHE A 42 14.98 7.55 4.62
C PHE A 42 16.42 7.94 4.99
N LYS A 43 16.80 7.69 6.24
CA LYS A 43 18.18 7.90 6.71
C LYS A 43 19.18 7.09 5.89
N ASP A 44 18.81 5.86 5.55
CA ASP A 44 19.63 4.94 4.79
C ASP A 44 19.01 4.67 3.41
N PRO A 45 19.80 4.74 2.32
CA PRO A 45 19.32 4.40 0.97
C PRO A 45 18.90 2.92 0.86
N ASN A 46 19.54 2.04 1.64
CA ASN A 46 19.20 0.61 1.68
C ASN A 46 17.81 0.35 2.29
N MET A 47 17.36 1.17 3.24
CA MET A 47 16.02 1.03 3.84
C MET A 47 14.91 1.26 2.82
N LYS A 48 15.13 2.16 1.86
CA LYS A 48 14.18 2.36 0.75
C LYS A 48 13.99 1.07 -0.07
N LEU A 49 15.08 0.36 -0.37
CA LEU A 49 15.03 -0.91 -1.11
C LEU A 49 14.33 -2.02 -0.32
N ILE A 50 14.60 -2.11 0.98
CA ILE A 50 13.95 -3.09 1.87
C ILE A 50 12.43 -2.88 1.89
N TRP A 51 11.98 -1.62 2.01
CA TRP A 51 10.55 -1.29 1.97
C TRP A 51 9.89 -1.64 0.65
N ILE A 52 10.57 -1.43 -0.48
CA ILE A 52 10.06 -1.83 -1.80
C ILE A 52 9.98 -3.35 -1.93
N LEU A 53 11.00 -4.08 -1.48
CA LEU A 53 11.00 -5.54 -1.49
C LEU A 53 9.88 -6.11 -0.63
N ASP A 54 9.71 -5.62 0.60
CA ASP A 54 8.65 -6.06 1.50
C ASP A 54 7.26 -5.77 0.89
N LEU A 55 7.06 -4.59 0.30
CA LEU A 55 5.79 -4.26 -0.36
C LEU A 55 5.43 -5.23 -1.51
N ILE A 56 6.42 -5.71 -2.27
CA ILE A 56 6.23 -6.65 -3.38
C ILE A 56 6.00 -8.08 -2.88
N PHE A 57 6.76 -8.53 -1.88
CA PHE A 57 6.69 -9.91 -1.38
C PHE A 57 5.51 -10.14 -0.44
N THR A 58 5.17 -9.16 0.39
CA THR A 58 4.18 -9.31 1.48
C THR A 58 2.80 -8.73 1.11
N ASN A 59 2.64 -8.12 -0.08
CA ASN A 59 1.39 -7.52 -0.60
C ASN A 59 0.65 -6.65 0.47
N PRO A 60 -0.58 -6.98 0.99
CA PRO A 60 -1.27 -6.11 1.93
C PRO A 60 -0.52 -5.95 3.25
N ILE A 61 0.22 -6.98 3.65
CA ILE A 61 0.89 -7.00 4.93
C ILE A 61 2.05 -6.00 4.93
N GLY A 62 2.77 -5.88 3.81
CA GLY A 62 3.89 -4.94 3.68
C GLY A 62 3.45 -3.49 3.84
N MET A 63 2.22 -3.17 3.43
CA MET A 63 1.61 -1.85 3.58
C MET A 63 1.30 -1.52 5.05
N ILE A 64 0.83 -2.51 5.83
CA ILE A 64 0.56 -2.36 7.27
C ILE A 64 1.88 -2.18 8.03
N ILE A 65 2.88 -3.01 7.72
CA ILE A 65 4.20 -2.95 8.34
C ILE A 65 4.88 -1.60 8.03
N TYR A 66 4.72 -1.09 6.80
CA TYR A 66 5.18 0.24 6.40
C TYR A 66 4.65 1.33 7.33
N TRP A 67 3.36 1.37 7.59
CA TRP A 67 2.78 2.40 8.44
C TRP A 67 3.28 2.36 9.89
N ILE A 68 3.59 1.18 10.42
CA ILE A 68 4.02 1.02 11.82
C ILE A 68 5.51 1.35 11.99
N ILE A 69 6.37 0.86 11.08
CA ILE A 69 7.83 0.88 11.30
C ILE A 69 8.52 1.96 10.47
N ALA A 70 8.05 2.26 9.26
CA ALA A 70 8.73 3.20 8.37
C ALA A 70 8.90 4.60 8.97
N PRO A 71 7.93 5.19 9.72
CA PRO A 71 8.09 6.52 10.32
C PRO A 71 9.30 6.62 11.26
N ASN A 72 9.63 5.55 11.99
CA ASN A 72 10.78 5.54 12.92
C ASN A 72 12.13 5.57 12.18
N GLN A 73 12.16 5.14 10.93
CA GLN A 73 13.34 5.10 10.08
C GLN A 73 13.48 6.35 9.19
N LYS A 74 12.46 7.21 9.14
CA LYS A 74 12.54 8.52 8.47
C LYS A 74 13.42 9.47 9.28
N ILE A 75 14.00 10.45 8.60
CA ILE A 75 14.87 11.46 9.23
C ILE A 75 14.02 12.31 10.18
N ASN A 76 14.05 12.00 11.48
CA ASN A 76 13.43 12.83 12.51
C ASN A 76 14.43 13.89 12.98
N ASN A 77 14.23 15.13 12.53
CA ASN A 77 15.00 16.30 12.98
C ASN A 77 14.71 16.68 14.45
N PHE A 78 13.76 16.03 15.10
CA PHE A 78 13.28 16.38 16.45
C PHE A 78 14.25 15.97 17.58
N ASN A 79 15.07 14.92 17.39
CA ASN A 79 15.98 14.45 18.44
C ASN A 79 17.18 15.38 18.68
N GLN A 80 17.44 16.33 17.78
CA GLN A 80 18.54 17.28 17.93
C GLN A 80 18.28 18.29 19.06
N PHE A 81 17.02 18.58 19.40
CA PHE A 81 16.68 19.55 20.44
C PHE A 81 16.69 18.98 21.86
N ASN A 82 16.68 17.66 22.03
CA ASN A 82 16.68 17.01 23.34
C ASN A 82 18.08 16.81 23.92
N HIS A 83 19.14 16.93 23.11
CA HIS A 83 20.53 16.90 23.57
C HIS A 83 21.05 18.28 24.04
N PHE A 84 20.24 19.33 23.89
CA PHE A 84 20.56 20.69 24.37
C PHE A 84 19.83 21.07 25.67
N LYS A 85 19.28 20.09 26.41
CA LYS A 85 18.61 20.31 27.69
C LYS A 85 19.35 19.64 28.84
#